data_AF-A0A6S7BQ61-F1
#
_entry.id   AF-A0A6S7BQ61-F1
#
_cell.length_a   1.000
_cell.length_b   1.000
_cell.length_c   1.000
_cell.angle_alpha   90.00
_cell.angle_beta   90.00
_cell.angle_gamma   90.00
#
_symmetry.space_group_name_H-M   'P 1'
#
loop_
_entity.id
_entity.type
_entity.pdbx_description
1 polymer ?
#
loop_
_entity_poly.entity_id
_entity_poly.type
_entity_poly.pdbx_seq_one_letter_code
_entity_poly.pdbx_strand_id
1 'polypeptide(L)'
;MRTLHPFGLLAHAHARTASLLTLFAICVTATIVAACGGGSGGLAIAPLAVVNPVVDCSKLASIDITDIGGAGSSITSATVTAATVNGATVNFCTVKGTLAPSNTFEVALPVSTWTQRFAELGCGGLCGNLSDPTRQSSFSFSYTCPLVQQGGFVTAATDMGHSGQDASWTTDTQKQADFAYRGQHITTLAAKKLIKAYYGQTQKYSYFIGCSDGGREALMAAQRYPTDYNGIVAGAPAAHFQIQNSLYHGWSVESNSTTGTSTGNAVLYADKALVLHKAVVAACGGQTGVPDGLLADPRTCHFDPATIQCANGATDTSNCLTAAEVATATKIYSGPMGATTGERMLAGSPQYGSEANWIGVEVPTTNSTAAATSTSGLFSYNIVTGAYNLIFTGSPSMPNIDTFGYQDASFYSKFLQANHPLNDATNPDLSAFQNAGGKLILWHGWADQHISPLFTIAYYEAMQSTMGASDVSQFARLYVIPGVGHCGGGEGFPNIDLVSQITGWAEQAKAPNAVMTYQTDSSNAVTATRPVYPYPAVARYTGSGDWHSGANYTQGAPLYTAAAPAWAGSSFYKPYTAKTQGVAAP
;
A
#
# COMPACT_ATOMS: atom_id res chain seq x y z
N MET A 1 15.87 57.48 -13.57
CA MET A 1 16.02 58.93 -13.85
C MET A 1 15.41 59.23 -15.21
N ARG A 2 14.44 60.17 -15.23
CA ARG A 2 13.95 61.00 -16.37
C ARG A 2 13.30 60.27 -17.57
N THR A 3 12.12 60.62 -18.10
CA THR A 3 11.17 61.73 -17.87
C THR A 3 9.90 61.57 -18.77
N LEU A 4 8.75 62.04 -18.26
CA LEU A 4 7.65 62.79 -18.93
C LEU A 4 6.57 62.11 -19.85
N HIS A 5 5.40 61.78 -19.25
CA HIS A 5 3.98 62.23 -19.46
C HIS A 5 3.58 63.17 -20.66
N PRO A 6 2.26 63.49 -20.95
CA PRO A 6 0.92 63.02 -20.44
C PRO A 6 -0.30 63.07 -21.46
N PHE A 7 -1.54 62.87 -20.93
CA PHE A 7 -2.92 63.24 -21.39
C PHE A 7 -3.72 62.27 -22.28
N GLY A 8 -5.04 62.00 -22.11
CA GLY A 8 -6.11 62.50 -21.21
C GLY A 8 -7.35 61.57 -21.32
N LEU A 9 -8.08 61.25 -20.24
CA LEU A 9 -9.29 61.91 -19.70
C LEU A 9 -10.51 61.96 -20.64
N LEU A 10 -11.59 61.25 -20.28
CA LEU A 10 -12.95 61.79 -20.08
C LEU A 10 -13.91 60.72 -19.52
N ALA A 11 -14.46 61.03 -18.35
CA ALA A 11 -15.58 60.36 -17.68
C ALA A 11 -16.91 60.95 -18.14
N HIS A 12 -18.04 60.22 -18.03
CA HIS A 12 -19.38 60.77 -17.81
C HIS A 12 -20.21 59.82 -16.94
N ALA A 13 -20.84 60.39 -15.91
CA ALA A 13 -21.69 59.76 -14.91
C ALA A 13 -23.17 60.13 -15.12
N HIS A 14 -24.02 59.60 -14.22
CA HIS A 14 -25.46 59.87 -13.95
C HIS A 14 -26.46 58.92 -14.64
N ALA A 15 -27.54 58.46 -14.03
CA ALA A 15 -28.09 58.61 -12.67
C ALA A 15 -29.17 57.54 -12.41
N ARG A 16 -29.57 57.46 -11.14
CA ARG A 16 -30.51 56.56 -10.46
C ARG A 16 -31.97 56.73 -10.90
N THR A 17 -32.76 55.65 -10.79
CA THR A 17 -34.16 55.70 -10.31
C THR A 17 -34.47 54.48 -9.44
N ALA A 18 -34.98 54.75 -8.25
CA ALA A 18 -35.46 53.79 -7.26
C ALA A 18 -36.94 53.46 -7.49
N SER A 19 -37.38 52.28 -7.05
CA SER A 19 -38.77 52.03 -6.63
C SER A 19 -38.79 50.96 -5.55
N LEU A 20 -39.58 51.25 -4.52
CA LEU A 20 -39.71 50.58 -3.23
C LEU A 20 -40.93 49.64 -3.21
N LEU A 21 -40.91 48.76 -2.19
CA LEU A 21 -42.05 48.13 -1.50
C LEU A 21 -42.76 46.92 -2.16
N THR A 22 -42.56 45.72 -1.60
CA THR A 22 -43.51 45.11 -0.63
C THR A 22 -43.01 43.77 -0.06
N LEU A 23 -43.41 43.51 1.19
CA LEU A 23 -43.14 42.36 2.06
C LEU A 23 -43.52 40.99 1.44
N PHE A 24 -42.84 39.92 1.84
CA PHE A 24 -43.43 38.78 2.60
C PHE A 24 -42.32 37.80 3.04
N ALA A 25 -42.30 37.49 4.33
CA ALA A 25 -41.61 36.32 4.87
C ALA A 25 -42.44 35.06 4.57
N ILE A 26 -41.80 33.90 4.34
CA ILE A 26 -42.16 32.56 4.88
C ILE A 26 -41.20 31.48 4.33
N CYS A 27 -40.92 30.53 5.23
CA CYS A 27 -40.16 29.29 5.20
C CYS A 27 -40.05 28.45 3.91
N VAL A 28 -38.87 27.82 3.79
CA VAL A 28 -38.57 26.41 3.43
C VAL A 28 -39.22 25.82 2.17
N THR A 29 -38.38 25.38 1.22
CA THR A 29 -38.39 23.98 0.72
C THR A 29 -37.16 23.69 -0.14
N ALA A 30 -36.43 22.66 0.23
CA ALA A 30 -35.58 21.90 -0.69
C ALA A 30 -36.48 21.08 -1.63
N THR A 31 -36.09 20.94 -2.91
CA THR A 31 -36.21 19.67 -3.64
C THR A 31 -35.40 19.68 -4.94
N ILE A 32 -34.68 18.57 -5.09
CA ILE A 32 -33.89 18.03 -6.19
C ILE A 32 -34.81 17.38 -7.24
N VAL A 33 -34.45 17.35 -8.54
CA VAL A 33 -34.55 16.18 -9.47
C VAL A 33 -33.61 16.48 -10.68
N ALA A 34 -32.45 15.83 -10.91
CA ALA A 34 -32.18 14.46 -11.41
C ALA A 34 -32.69 14.15 -12.83
N ALA A 35 -31.79 13.75 -13.74
CA ALA A 35 -32.08 12.88 -14.89
C ALA A 35 -30.75 12.41 -15.52
N CYS A 36 -30.50 11.18 -15.99
CA CYS A 36 -31.04 9.81 -15.87
C CYS A 36 -30.05 8.96 -16.73
N GLY A 37 -29.78 7.68 -16.51
CA GLY A 37 -30.35 6.64 -15.63
C GLY A 37 -29.41 5.43 -15.60
N GLY A 38 -29.75 4.24 -15.08
CA GLY A 38 -30.89 3.67 -14.35
C GLY A 38 -30.44 2.23 -14.00
N GLY A 39 -30.97 1.46 -13.06
CA GLY A 39 -32.00 1.63 -12.05
C GLY A 39 -31.97 0.35 -11.19
N SER A 40 -32.08 0.51 -9.88
CA SER A 40 -32.52 -0.45 -8.86
C SER A 40 -32.52 0.32 -7.55
N GLY A 41 -33.67 0.46 -6.90
CA GLY A 41 -33.87 1.32 -5.74
C GLY A 41 -32.90 1.01 -4.60
N GLY A 42 -31.87 1.85 -4.46
CA GLY A 42 -31.07 1.92 -3.25
C GLY A 42 -31.77 2.86 -2.29
N LEU A 43 -32.19 2.34 -1.13
CA LEU A 43 -32.45 3.16 0.04
C LEU A 43 -31.28 4.14 0.19
N ALA A 44 -31.52 5.44 0.04
CA ALA A 44 -30.51 6.45 0.33
C ALA A 44 -30.25 6.39 1.84
N ILE A 45 -29.20 5.65 2.24
CA ILE A 45 -28.80 5.54 3.64
C ILE A 45 -28.34 6.93 4.08
N ALA A 46 -28.96 7.47 5.13
CA ALA A 46 -28.60 8.77 5.68
C ALA A 46 -27.12 8.79 6.11
N PRO A 47 -26.40 9.91 5.90
CA PRO A 47 -25.01 10.03 6.36
C PRO A 47 -24.94 9.81 7.88
N LEU A 48 -23.86 9.17 8.35
CA LEU A 48 -23.64 8.96 9.79
C LEU A 48 -23.57 10.31 10.50
N ALA A 49 -24.37 10.46 11.56
CA ALA A 49 -24.39 11.66 12.37
C ALA A 49 -23.05 11.87 13.09
N VAL A 50 -22.68 13.14 13.24
CA VAL A 50 -21.56 13.54 14.09
C VAL A 50 -21.92 13.29 15.55
N VAL A 51 -20.96 12.76 16.31
CA VAL A 51 -21.10 12.50 17.75
C VAL A 51 -20.04 13.28 18.51
N ASN A 52 -20.48 14.10 19.47
CA ASN A 52 -19.62 14.87 20.34
C ASN A 52 -19.20 14.02 21.57
N PRO A 53 -18.03 14.32 22.17
CA PRO A 53 -17.59 13.63 23.38
C PRO A 53 -18.51 13.91 24.57
N VAL A 54 -18.65 12.94 25.46
CA VAL A 54 -19.44 13.01 26.70
C VAL A 54 -18.57 13.26 27.94
N VAL A 55 -17.25 13.21 27.79
CA VAL A 55 -16.26 13.50 28.83
C VAL A 55 -15.11 14.35 28.26
N ASP A 56 -14.40 15.08 29.13
CA ASP A 56 -13.20 15.81 28.73
C ASP A 56 -12.08 14.85 28.32
N CYS A 57 -11.25 15.27 27.35
CA CYS A 57 -10.12 14.48 26.85
C CYS A 57 -9.19 13.99 27.97
N SER A 58 -8.92 14.84 28.96
CA SER A 58 -8.04 14.52 30.09
C SER A 58 -8.53 13.35 30.94
N LYS A 59 -9.83 13.02 30.91
CA LYS A 59 -10.39 11.87 31.61
C LYS A 59 -9.96 10.55 31.00
N LEU A 60 -9.58 10.53 29.72
CA LEU A 60 -9.08 9.32 29.07
C LEU A 60 -7.74 8.85 29.66
N ALA A 61 -6.95 9.74 30.28
CA ALA A 61 -5.68 9.37 30.92
C ALA A 61 -5.86 8.39 32.10
N SER A 62 -7.07 8.27 32.66
CA SER A 62 -7.38 7.36 33.77
C SER A 62 -8.07 6.06 33.33
N ILE A 63 -8.27 5.84 32.03
CA ILE A 63 -8.88 4.61 31.53
C ILE A 63 -7.90 3.45 31.72
N ASP A 64 -8.34 2.42 32.44
CA ASP A 64 -7.59 1.18 32.61
C ASP A 64 -7.62 0.37 31.31
N ILE A 65 -6.44 -0.03 30.83
CA ILE A 65 -6.23 -0.84 29.63
C ILE A 65 -5.46 -2.14 29.93
N THR A 66 -5.35 -2.52 31.21
CA THR A 66 -4.62 -3.73 31.64
C THR A 66 -5.33 -5.02 31.28
N ASP A 67 -6.65 -4.98 31.06
CA ASP A 67 -7.44 -6.08 30.49
C ASP A 67 -7.09 -6.38 29.03
N ILE A 68 -6.46 -5.42 28.32
CA ILE A 68 -6.07 -5.55 26.92
C ILE A 68 -4.57 -5.87 26.81
N GLY A 69 -3.71 -4.95 27.29
CA GLY A 69 -2.26 -5.11 27.12
C GLY A 69 -1.59 -5.95 28.21
N GLY A 70 -2.30 -6.25 29.31
CA GLY A 70 -1.75 -6.90 30.50
C GLY A 70 -1.21 -5.92 31.55
N ALA A 71 -0.73 -6.47 32.67
CA ALA A 71 -0.15 -5.68 33.76
C ALA A 71 1.01 -4.80 33.28
N GLY A 72 1.02 -3.53 33.69
CA GLY A 72 1.99 -2.52 33.24
C GLY A 72 1.51 -1.68 32.05
N SER A 73 0.40 -2.05 31.41
CA SER A 73 -0.20 -1.22 30.36
C SER A 73 -0.76 0.06 30.96
N SER A 74 -0.52 1.20 30.31
CA SER A 74 -0.94 2.50 30.83
C SER A 74 -1.09 3.54 29.72
N ILE A 75 -1.96 4.53 29.99
CA ILE A 75 -2.09 5.73 29.18
C ILE A 75 -1.17 6.79 29.78
N THR A 76 -0.24 7.31 28.98
CA THR A 76 0.77 8.27 29.42
C THR A 76 0.35 9.71 29.19
N SER A 77 -0.53 9.96 28.21
CA SER A 77 -1.10 11.28 27.98
C SER A 77 -2.46 11.20 27.29
N ALA A 78 -3.33 12.16 27.61
CA ALA A 78 -4.58 12.41 26.90
C ALA A 78 -4.83 13.92 26.85
N THR A 79 -4.53 14.55 25.71
CA THR A 79 -4.57 16.00 25.55
C THR A 79 -5.23 16.41 24.24
N VAL A 80 -5.87 17.57 24.23
CA VAL A 80 -6.40 18.13 22.98
C VAL A 80 -5.24 18.73 22.19
N THR A 81 -5.06 18.23 20.97
CA THR A 81 -4.10 18.75 19.99
C THR A 81 -4.86 19.26 18.76
N ALA A 82 -4.21 20.11 17.97
CA ALA A 82 -4.76 20.62 16.73
C ALA A 82 -3.90 20.13 15.57
N ALA A 83 -4.56 19.65 14.51
CA ALA A 83 -3.92 19.30 13.25
C ALA A 83 -4.61 20.04 12.09
N THR A 84 -3.88 20.20 10.98
CA THR A 84 -4.46 20.75 9.75
C THR A 84 -4.92 19.60 8.86
N VAL A 85 -6.22 19.59 8.55
CA VAL A 85 -6.89 18.59 7.73
C VAL A 85 -7.55 19.35 6.57
N ASN A 86 -7.04 19.16 5.35
CA ASN A 86 -7.52 19.84 4.14
C ASN A 86 -7.57 21.38 4.28
N GLY A 87 -6.51 21.97 4.85
CA GLY A 87 -6.42 23.41 5.09
C GLY A 87 -7.27 23.95 6.25
N ALA A 88 -8.08 23.11 6.91
CA ALA A 88 -8.86 23.47 8.08
C ALA A 88 -8.22 22.94 9.37
N THR A 89 -8.33 23.68 10.46
CA THR A 89 -7.91 23.20 11.79
C THR A 89 -8.95 22.22 12.33
N VAL A 90 -8.51 21.02 12.70
CA VAL A 90 -9.30 20.01 13.40
C VAL A 90 -8.66 19.70 14.74
N ASN A 91 -9.46 19.71 15.80
CA ASN A 91 -9.01 19.37 17.14
C ASN A 91 -9.25 17.89 17.41
N PHE A 92 -8.24 17.23 17.95
CA PHE A 92 -8.27 15.83 18.35
C PHE A 92 -7.97 15.72 19.83
N CYS A 93 -8.70 14.88 20.57
CA CYS A 93 -8.18 14.31 21.79
C CYS A 93 -7.13 13.24 21.40
N THR A 94 -5.86 13.56 21.57
CA THR A 94 -4.75 12.67 21.31
C THR A 94 -4.39 11.92 22.58
N VAL A 95 -4.55 10.59 22.54
CA VAL A 95 -4.21 9.68 23.63
C VAL A 95 -2.96 8.90 23.25
N LYS A 96 -1.93 8.93 24.09
CA LYS A 96 -0.71 8.11 23.93
C LYS A 96 -0.59 7.15 25.09
N GLY A 97 -0.07 5.95 24.83
CA GLY A 97 0.13 4.96 25.88
C GLY A 97 1.06 3.84 25.46
N THR A 98 1.21 2.88 26.38
CA THR A 98 1.95 1.65 26.17
C THR A 98 1.06 0.48 26.56
N LEU A 99 0.89 -0.45 25.64
CA LEU A 99 0.34 -1.78 25.91
C LEU A 99 1.52 -2.71 26.22
N ALA A 100 1.46 -3.36 27.37
CA ALA A 100 2.63 -4.02 27.93
C ALA A 100 3.16 -5.16 27.03
N PRO A 101 4.50 -5.36 27.05
CA PRO A 101 5.48 -4.58 27.81
C PRO A 101 5.96 -3.30 27.11
N SER A 102 5.88 -3.22 25.78
CA SER A 102 6.56 -2.16 25.02
C SER A 102 5.84 -1.66 23.77
N ASN A 103 4.63 -2.15 23.47
CA ASN A 103 3.87 -1.72 22.29
C ASN A 103 3.28 -0.33 22.53
N THR A 104 3.94 0.70 22.00
CA THR A 104 3.43 2.07 22.13
C THR A 104 2.36 2.33 21.08
N PHE A 105 1.38 3.15 21.46
CA PHE A 105 0.27 3.49 20.59
C PHE A 105 -0.16 4.95 20.76
N GLU A 106 -0.81 5.46 19.73
CA GLU A 106 -1.46 6.76 19.71
C GLU A 106 -2.85 6.63 19.08
N VAL A 107 -3.84 7.27 19.71
CA VAL A 107 -5.21 7.37 19.20
C VAL A 107 -5.59 8.84 19.10
N ALA A 108 -6.05 9.28 17.93
CA ALA A 108 -6.57 10.62 17.72
C ALA A 108 -8.09 10.57 17.59
N LEU A 109 -8.80 11.16 18.57
CA LEU A 109 -10.26 11.18 18.62
C LEU A 109 -10.80 12.58 18.29
N PRO A 110 -11.50 12.81 17.16
CA PRO A 110 -11.98 14.15 16.80
C PRO A 110 -12.92 14.76 17.84
N VAL A 111 -12.70 16.02 18.23
CA VAL A 111 -13.48 16.67 19.30
C VAL A 111 -14.90 17.03 18.84
N SER A 112 -15.11 17.32 17.56
CA SER A 112 -16.39 17.85 17.05
C SER A 112 -16.79 17.36 15.66
N THR A 113 -16.03 16.44 15.07
CA THR A 113 -16.23 15.98 13.68
C THR A 113 -16.41 14.48 13.56
N TRP A 114 -16.38 13.72 14.66
CA TRP A 114 -16.39 12.26 14.60
C TRP A 114 -17.70 11.70 14.02
N THR A 115 -17.59 10.93 12.94
CA THR A 115 -18.71 10.35 12.19
C THR A 115 -18.92 8.86 12.49
N GLN A 116 -18.66 8.45 13.74
CA GLN A 116 -18.87 7.07 14.22
C GLN A 116 -17.99 6.01 13.52
N ARG A 117 -16.88 6.43 12.89
CA ARG A 117 -15.93 5.54 12.21
C ARG A 117 -14.59 5.48 12.94
N PHE A 118 -13.99 4.30 12.94
CA PHE A 118 -12.63 4.05 13.42
C PHE A 118 -11.77 3.56 12.25
N ALA A 119 -10.53 4.03 12.14
CA ALA A 119 -9.54 3.51 11.21
C ALA A 119 -8.20 3.28 11.92
N GLU A 120 -7.68 2.06 11.88
CA GLU A 120 -6.30 1.79 12.27
C GLU A 120 -5.39 1.85 11.06
N LEU A 121 -4.20 2.42 11.26
CA LEU A 121 -3.25 2.74 10.20
C LEU A 121 -2.05 1.81 10.31
N GLY A 122 -1.78 1.08 9.23
CA GLY A 122 -0.62 0.20 9.15
C GLY A 122 0.69 0.98 9.07
N CYS A 123 1.79 0.30 9.36
CA CYS A 123 3.13 0.87 9.32
C CYS A 123 3.91 0.44 8.05
N GLY A 124 5.21 0.69 7.99
CA GLY A 124 6.07 0.28 6.87
C GLY A 124 7.47 -0.18 7.32
N GLY A 125 8.10 -1.01 6.49
CA GLY A 125 9.39 -1.63 6.80
C GLY A 125 9.27 -2.69 7.90
N LEU A 126 10.19 -2.69 8.86
CA LEU A 126 10.20 -3.62 10.00
C LEU A 126 9.65 -3.00 11.30
N CYS A 127 8.95 -1.85 11.18
CA CYS A 127 8.26 -1.00 12.17
C CYS A 127 8.48 -1.28 13.67
N GLY A 128 8.73 -0.31 14.56
CA GLY A 128 9.90 0.55 14.66
C GLY A 128 9.59 2.02 14.96
N ASN A 129 8.49 2.52 14.39
CA ASN A 129 8.09 3.92 14.47
C ASN A 129 6.57 4.02 14.44
N LEU A 130 6.04 5.05 15.10
CA LEU A 130 4.61 5.32 15.16
C LEU A 130 4.19 6.30 14.05
N SER A 131 3.29 5.88 13.17
CA SER A 131 2.64 6.77 12.19
C SER A 131 1.80 7.81 12.93
N ASP A 132 1.98 9.11 12.63
CA ASP A 132 1.19 10.17 13.26
C ASP A 132 -0.30 10.03 12.87
N PRO A 133 -1.20 9.61 13.78
CA PRO A 133 -2.59 9.33 13.43
C PRO A 133 -3.41 10.60 13.16
N THR A 134 -2.86 11.79 13.46
CA THR A 134 -3.53 13.07 13.18
C THR A 134 -3.33 13.54 11.73
N ARG A 135 -2.37 12.96 11.00
CA ARG A 135 -2.05 13.36 9.63
C ARG A 135 -2.85 12.57 8.61
N GLN A 136 -3.41 13.29 7.63
CA GLN A 136 -4.12 12.68 6.50
C GLN A 136 -3.22 11.74 5.68
N SER A 137 -1.94 12.09 5.52
CA SER A 137 -0.95 11.28 4.81
C SER A 137 -0.78 9.87 5.40
N SER A 138 -1.18 9.66 6.65
CA SER A 138 -1.12 8.36 7.33
C SER A 138 -2.19 7.37 6.83
N PHE A 139 -3.20 7.83 6.08
CA PHE A 139 -4.09 6.96 5.29
C PHE A 139 -3.45 6.48 3.98
N SER A 140 -2.12 6.59 3.86
CA SER A 140 -1.39 6.24 2.65
C SER A 140 -1.92 7.03 1.45
N PHE A 141 -1.97 6.48 0.23
CA PHE A 141 -2.40 7.15 -1.03
C PHE A 141 -3.86 7.60 -1.07
N SER A 142 -4.69 7.25 -0.07
CA SER A 142 -6.09 7.68 0.00
C SER A 142 -6.30 8.92 0.87
N TYR A 143 -5.24 9.68 1.19
CA TYR A 143 -5.32 10.90 2.01
C TYR A 143 -6.21 12.01 1.43
N THR A 144 -6.44 11.98 0.11
CA THR A 144 -7.34 12.89 -0.61
C THR A 144 -8.81 12.48 -0.56
N CYS A 145 -9.12 11.33 0.05
CA CYS A 145 -10.49 10.86 0.23
C CYS A 145 -11.32 11.92 0.99
N PRO A 146 -12.52 12.30 0.48
CA PRO A 146 -13.37 13.28 1.16
C PRO A 146 -13.68 12.93 2.62
N LEU A 147 -13.83 11.64 2.96
CA LEU A 147 -14.10 11.20 4.34
C LEU A 147 -12.89 11.39 5.26
N VAL A 148 -11.68 11.16 4.77
CA VAL A 148 -10.44 11.46 5.49
C VAL A 148 -10.27 12.97 5.64
N GLN A 149 -10.57 13.72 4.57
CA GLN A 149 -10.49 15.18 4.53
C GLN A 149 -11.51 15.89 5.42
N GLN A 150 -12.57 15.21 5.86
CA GLN A 150 -13.51 15.73 6.85
C GLN A 150 -12.99 15.60 8.29
N GLY A 151 -11.89 14.88 8.54
CA GLY A 151 -11.40 14.62 9.89
C GLY A 151 -12.42 13.85 10.74
N GLY A 152 -13.20 12.97 10.09
CA GLY A 152 -14.36 12.31 10.69
C GLY A 152 -14.11 10.93 11.31
N PHE A 153 -12.87 10.44 11.26
CA PHE A 153 -12.47 9.15 11.83
C PHE A 153 -11.80 9.36 13.19
N VAL A 154 -12.04 8.44 14.12
CA VAL A 154 -10.99 8.13 15.11
C VAL A 154 -9.91 7.35 14.37
N THR A 155 -8.65 7.73 14.57
CA THR A 155 -7.49 7.05 14.00
C THR A 155 -6.59 6.51 15.09
N ALA A 156 -5.95 5.36 14.84
CA ALA A 156 -4.94 4.79 15.72
C ALA A 156 -3.73 4.29 14.94
N ALA A 157 -2.58 4.27 15.61
CA ALA A 157 -1.34 3.71 15.11
C ALA A 157 -0.50 3.16 16.28
N THR A 158 0.38 2.21 15.97
CA THR A 158 1.31 1.59 16.92
C THR A 158 2.71 1.47 16.34
N ASP A 159 3.72 1.40 17.22
CA ASP A 159 5.11 1.10 16.86
C ASP A 159 5.42 -0.39 16.73
N MET A 160 4.42 -1.26 16.92
CA MET A 160 4.54 -2.71 16.79
C MET A 160 5.49 -3.37 17.80
N GLY A 161 5.62 -2.78 19.01
CA GLY A 161 6.30 -3.42 20.14
C GLY A 161 7.76 -3.03 20.31
N HIS A 162 8.31 -2.20 19.42
CA HIS A 162 9.69 -1.75 19.51
C HIS A 162 9.89 -0.37 18.87
N SER A 163 11.03 0.26 19.18
CA SER A 163 11.41 1.55 18.63
C SER A 163 12.76 1.47 17.93
N GLY A 164 12.95 2.33 16.93
CA GLY A 164 14.19 2.41 16.18
C GLY A 164 14.26 1.40 15.04
N GLN A 165 15.47 1.17 14.54
CA GLN A 165 15.75 0.31 13.38
C GLN A 165 16.80 -0.76 13.70
N ASP A 166 17.23 -0.86 14.96
CA ASP A 166 18.21 -1.87 15.34
C ASP A 166 17.54 -3.25 15.39
N ALA A 167 18.26 -4.29 14.99
CA ALA A 167 17.71 -5.63 14.96
C ALA A 167 17.69 -6.32 16.32
N SER A 168 18.06 -5.69 17.45
CA SER A 168 18.20 -6.40 18.73
C SER A 168 16.86 -6.94 19.27
N TRP A 169 15.76 -6.23 18.98
CA TRP A 169 14.41 -6.61 19.39
C TRP A 169 13.95 -7.94 18.78
N THR A 170 14.50 -8.30 17.62
CA THR A 170 14.10 -9.50 16.87
C THR A 170 14.43 -10.81 17.59
N THR A 171 15.13 -10.77 18.72
CA THR A 171 15.41 -11.94 19.58
C THR A 171 14.42 -12.09 20.73
N ASP A 172 13.56 -11.09 20.94
CA ASP A 172 12.53 -11.05 21.99
C ASP A 172 11.21 -11.63 21.45
N THR A 173 10.78 -12.76 22.00
CA THR A 173 9.56 -13.47 21.62
C THR A 173 8.30 -12.60 21.72
N GLN A 174 8.24 -11.70 22.70
CA GLN A 174 7.11 -10.79 22.89
C GLN A 174 7.05 -9.75 21.76
N LYS A 175 8.19 -9.14 21.44
CA LYS A 175 8.27 -8.15 20.36
C LYS A 175 8.06 -8.78 18.98
N GLN A 176 8.54 -10.02 18.78
CA GLN A 176 8.21 -10.81 17.59
C GLN A 176 6.69 -11.03 17.47
N ALA A 177 6.00 -11.32 18.56
CA ALA A 177 4.54 -11.50 18.55
C ALA A 177 3.81 -10.19 18.22
N ASP A 178 4.25 -9.08 18.85
CA ASP A 178 3.69 -7.75 18.62
C ASP A 178 3.85 -7.33 17.16
N PHE A 179 5.04 -7.51 16.57
CA PHE A 179 5.27 -7.28 15.15
C PHE A 179 4.46 -8.21 14.22
N ALA A 180 4.43 -9.51 14.54
CA ALA A 180 3.84 -10.49 13.63
C ALA A 180 2.32 -10.38 13.55
N TYR A 181 1.64 -10.22 14.68
CA TYR A 181 0.17 -10.28 14.72
C TYR A 181 -0.49 -9.50 15.86
N ARG A 182 0.16 -9.33 17.02
CA ARG A 182 -0.51 -8.87 18.25
C ARG A 182 -0.64 -7.36 18.34
N GLY A 183 0.37 -6.59 17.92
CA GLY A 183 0.50 -5.15 18.20
C GLY A 183 -0.67 -4.33 17.66
N GLN A 184 -1.02 -4.54 16.39
CA GLN A 184 -2.20 -3.91 15.78
C GLN A 184 -3.48 -4.32 16.53
N HIS A 185 -3.71 -5.62 16.74
CA HIS A 185 -4.93 -6.11 17.39
C HIS A 185 -5.18 -5.50 18.78
N ILE A 186 -4.17 -5.50 19.66
CA ILE A 186 -4.34 -4.93 21.00
C ILE A 186 -4.51 -3.40 20.97
N THR A 187 -3.93 -2.74 19.97
CA THR A 187 -4.13 -1.31 19.73
C THR A 187 -5.55 -1.01 19.24
N THR A 188 -6.10 -1.87 18.36
CA THR A 188 -7.51 -1.85 17.94
C THR A 188 -8.44 -1.90 19.14
N LEU A 189 -8.22 -2.86 20.05
CA LEU A 189 -9.05 -3.03 21.24
C LEU A 189 -8.95 -1.82 22.17
N ALA A 190 -7.75 -1.28 22.37
CA ALA A 190 -7.53 -0.08 23.18
C ALA A 190 -8.26 1.13 22.58
N ALA A 191 -8.14 1.36 21.27
CA ALA A 191 -8.84 2.43 20.57
C ALA A 191 -10.37 2.30 20.70
N LYS A 192 -10.93 1.09 20.52
CA LYS A 192 -12.37 0.83 20.70
C LYS A 192 -12.84 1.11 22.13
N LYS A 193 -12.02 0.77 23.13
CA LYS A 193 -12.29 1.09 24.55
C LYS A 193 -12.29 2.59 24.81
N LEU A 194 -11.32 3.31 24.25
CA LEU A 194 -11.22 4.77 24.34
C LEU A 194 -12.38 5.47 23.63
N ILE A 195 -12.79 5.00 22.45
CA ILE A 195 -13.96 5.49 21.71
C ILE A 195 -15.21 5.43 22.60
N LYS A 196 -15.47 4.26 23.18
CA LYS A 196 -16.63 4.05 24.05
C LYS A 196 -16.60 4.98 25.27
N ALA A 197 -15.43 5.15 25.89
CA ALA A 197 -15.26 6.04 27.03
C ALA A 197 -15.45 7.52 26.67
N TYR A 198 -14.92 7.95 25.52
CA TYR A 198 -14.90 9.36 25.13
C TYR A 198 -16.24 9.86 24.60
N TYR A 199 -16.89 9.07 23.74
CA TYR A 199 -18.14 9.45 23.07
C TYR A 199 -19.40 8.84 23.70
N GLY A 200 -19.25 7.97 24.70
CA GLY A 200 -20.38 7.30 25.36
C GLY A 200 -21.03 6.20 24.50
N GLN A 201 -20.48 5.92 23.32
CA GLN A 201 -20.94 4.88 22.40
C GLN A 201 -19.76 4.26 21.64
N THR A 202 -19.94 3.04 21.13
CA THR A 202 -18.96 2.40 20.24
C THR A 202 -19.00 3.03 18.85
N GLN A 203 -17.92 2.84 18.09
CA GLN A 203 -17.93 3.06 16.65
C GLN A 203 -18.98 2.18 15.98
N LYS A 204 -19.57 2.67 14.89
CA LYS A 204 -20.49 1.92 14.05
C LYS A 204 -19.75 1.07 13.01
N TYR A 205 -18.61 1.58 12.51
CA TYR A 205 -17.74 0.86 11.58
C TYR A 205 -16.27 1.02 11.96
N SER A 206 -15.49 -0.03 11.72
CA SER A 206 -14.02 -0.03 11.87
C SER A 206 -13.33 -0.44 10.57
N TYR A 207 -12.20 0.19 10.29
CA TYR A 207 -11.41 -0.02 9.09
C TYR A 207 -9.93 -0.21 9.40
N PHE A 208 -9.23 -0.97 8.56
CA PHE A 208 -7.77 -1.01 8.56
C PHE A 208 -7.25 -0.56 7.21
N ILE A 209 -6.29 0.37 7.21
CA ILE A 209 -5.71 0.93 5.98
C ILE A 209 -4.18 0.85 6.09
N GLY A 210 -3.54 0.08 5.19
CA GLY A 210 -2.09 -0.08 5.21
C GLY A 210 -1.51 -0.46 3.85
N CYS A 211 -0.19 -0.26 3.70
CA CYS A 211 0.55 -0.70 2.53
C CYS A 211 1.96 -1.16 2.88
N SER A 212 2.57 -2.00 2.05
CA SER A 212 3.85 -2.64 2.36
C SER A 212 3.69 -3.59 3.56
N ASP A 213 4.46 -3.41 4.64
CA ASP A 213 4.21 -4.13 5.89
C ASP A 213 2.80 -3.83 6.43
N GLY A 214 2.29 -2.61 6.30
CA GLY A 214 0.88 -2.30 6.59
C GLY A 214 -0.11 -3.11 5.74
N GLY A 215 0.26 -3.52 4.53
CA GLY A 215 -0.55 -4.45 3.74
C GLY A 215 -0.48 -5.88 4.28
N ARG A 216 0.67 -6.30 4.84
CA ARG A 216 0.81 -7.58 5.57
C ARG A 216 -0.02 -7.55 6.85
N GLU A 217 0.07 -6.49 7.64
CA GLU A 217 -0.72 -6.27 8.86
C GLU A 217 -2.22 -6.32 8.58
N ALA A 218 -2.66 -5.65 7.52
CA ALA A 218 -4.05 -5.69 7.04
C ALA A 218 -4.53 -7.13 6.77
N LEU A 219 -3.71 -7.93 6.10
CA LEU A 219 -4.03 -9.33 5.83
C LEU A 219 -3.95 -10.21 7.09
N MET A 220 -3.00 -9.95 7.99
CA MET A 220 -2.93 -10.61 9.30
C MET A 220 -4.18 -10.36 10.13
N ALA A 221 -4.68 -9.12 10.15
CA ALA A 221 -5.92 -8.77 10.81
C ALA A 221 -7.11 -9.55 10.23
N ALA A 222 -7.23 -9.61 8.89
CA ALA A 222 -8.29 -10.39 8.24
C ALA A 222 -8.22 -11.89 8.61
N GLN A 223 -7.02 -12.46 8.64
CA GLN A 223 -6.80 -13.89 8.87
C GLN A 223 -6.97 -14.30 10.33
N ARG A 224 -6.47 -13.48 11.27
CA ARG A 224 -6.39 -13.83 12.69
C ARG A 224 -7.46 -13.18 13.55
N TYR A 225 -7.93 -11.99 13.16
CA TYR A 225 -8.85 -11.16 13.93
C TYR A 225 -10.03 -10.70 13.06
N PRO A 226 -10.82 -11.65 12.52
CA PRO A 226 -11.81 -11.39 11.47
C PRO A 226 -12.92 -10.41 11.86
N THR A 227 -13.10 -10.13 13.15
CA THR A 227 -14.11 -9.22 13.69
C THR A 227 -13.57 -7.84 14.04
N ASP A 228 -12.29 -7.58 13.84
CA ASP A 228 -11.72 -6.27 14.19
C ASP A 228 -12.20 -5.16 13.27
N TYR A 229 -12.43 -5.49 12.00
CA TYR A 229 -12.69 -4.52 10.94
C TYR A 229 -13.86 -4.94 10.06
N ASN A 230 -14.71 -3.98 9.71
CA ASN A 230 -15.74 -4.15 8.70
C ASN A 230 -15.18 -4.02 7.28
N GLY A 231 -14.07 -3.28 7.11
CA GLY A 231 -13.43 -3.06 5.83
C GLY A 231 -11.92 -2.92 5.95
N ILE A 232 -11.17 -3.56 5.05
CA ILE A 232 -9.70 -3.55 5.02
C ILE A 232 -9.22 -3.12 3.64
N VAL A 233 -8.25 -2.22 3.60
CA VAL A 233 -7.47 -1.89 2.40
C VAL A 233 -6.03 -2.33 2.63
N ALA A 234 -5.57 -3.30 1.84
CA ALA A 234 -4.21 -3.84 1.89
C ALA A 234 -3.49 -3.52 0.57
N GLY A 235 -2.59 -2.54 0.62
CA GLY A 235 -1.76 -2.13 -0.52
C GLY A 235 -0.42 -2.83 -0.54
N ALA A 236 0.06 -3.17 -1.74
CA ALA A 236 1.36 -3.81 -1.97
C ALA A 236 1.80 -4.71 -0.79
N PRO A 237 0.98 -5.72 -0.41
CA PRO A 237 1.15 -6.36 0.88
C PRO A 237 2.45 -7.18 0.91
N ALA A 238 3.26 -6.97 1.94
CA ALA A 238 4.41 -7.83 2.26
C ALA A 238 3.97 -9.19 2.83
N ALA A 239 2.95 -9.80 2.24
CA ALA A 239 2.27 -10.98 2.73
C ALA A 239 3.23 -12.17 2.82
N HIS A 240 4.08 -12.36 1.82
CA HIS A 240 5.13 -13.38 1.79
C HIS A 240 6.39 -12.90 2.51
N PHE A 241 6.22 -12.41 3.74
CA PHE A 241 7.24 -11.72 4.50
C PHE A 241 8.60 -12.41 4.43
N GLN A 242 8.65 -13.71 4.68
CA GLN A 242 9.91 -14.45 4.72
C GLN A 242 10.59 -14.53 3.35
N ILE A 243 9.85 -14.84 2.29
CA ILE A 243 10.41 -15.08 0.95
C ILE A 243 10.80 -13.75 0.31
N GLN A 244 9.97 -12.73 0.49
CA GLN A 244 10.23 -11.38 0.05
C GLN A 244 11.51 -10.83 0.70
N ASN A 245 11.61 -10.93 2.02
CA ASN A 245 12.72 -10.36 2.78
C ASN A 245 13.95 -11.31 2.90
N SER A 246 13.96 -12.44 2.18
CA SER A 246 15.13 -13.29 1.99
C SER A 246 15.47 -13.49 0.51
N LEU A 247 14.82 -14.43 -0.18
CA LEU A 247 15.14 -14.80 -1.56
C LEU A 247 14.93 -13.66 -2.57
N TYR A 248 13.84 -12.88 -2.47
CA TYR A 248 13.57 -11.81 -3.44
C TYR A 248 14.60 -10.68 -3.33
N HIS A 249 14.68 -10.01 -2.18
CA HIS A 249 15.66 -8.94 -1.97
C HIS A 249 17.12 -9.45 -1.99
N GLY A 250 17.36 -10.68 -1.54
CA GLY A 250 18.68 -11.30 -1.65
C GLY A 250 19.11 -11.51 -3.10
N TRP A 251 18.19 -11.93 -3.96
CA TRP A 251 18.44 -12.08 -5.39
C TRP A 251 18.68 -10.74 -6.08
N SER A 252 18.02 -9.65 -5.66
CA SER A 252 18.34 -8.29 -6.10
C SER A 252 19.82 -7.96 -5.89
N VAL A 253 20.38 -8.33 -4.72
CA VAL A 253 21.79 -8.12 -4.39
C VAL A 253 22.70 -9.05 -5.20
N GLU A 254 22.38 -10.34 -5.27
CA GLU A 254 23.18 -11.33 -6.00
C GLU A 254 23.25 -11.03 -7.50
N SER A 255 22.10 -10.74 -8.12
CA SER A 255 21.96 -10.57 -9.57
C SER A 255 22.69 -9.34 -10.10
N ASN A 256 22.80 -8.27 -9.30
CA ASN A 256 23.53 -7.05 -9.63
C ASN A 256 25.00 -7.04 -9.13
N SER A 257 25.49 -8.13 -8.55
CA SER A 257 26.85 -8.20 -8.02
C SER A 257 27.88 -8.69 -9.05
N THR A 258 29.03 -8.01 -9.13
CA THR A 258 30.19 -8.43 -9.93
C THR A 258 30.76 -9.79 -9.52
N THR A 259 30.51 -10.22 -8.28
CA THR A 259 31.02 -11.49 -7.73
C THR A 259 29.92 -12.54 -7.55
N GLY A 260 28.65 -12.19 -7.78
CA GLY A 260 27.51 -13.04 -7.41
C GLY A 260 27.37 -13.21 -5.90
N THR A 261 27.90 -12.27 -5.11
CA THR A 261 27.82 -12.25 -3.63
C THR A 261 27.68 -10.82 -3.13
N SER A 262 27.28 -10.64 -1.87
CA SER A 262 27.09 -9.36 -1.21
C SER A 262 28.36 -8.49 -1.10
N THR A 263 29.53 -9.06 -1.36
CA THR A 263 30.85 -8.39 -1.32
C THR A 263 31.25 -7.74 -2.65
N GLY A 264 30.47 -7.93 -3.71
CA GLY A 264 30.73 -7.36 -5.03
C GLY A 264 30.26 -5.92 -5.18
N ASN A 265 30.69 -5.28 -6.27
CA ASN A 265 30.16 -3.99 -6.69
C ASN A 265 28.97 -4.19 -7.62
N ALA A 266 28.13 -3.15 -7.75
CA ALA A 266 27.03 -3.14 -8.70
C ALA A 266 27.55 -3.21 -10.15
N VAL A 267 26.83 -3.93 -11.01
CA VAL A 267 27.06 -4.04 -12.46
C VAL A 267 26.18 -3.05 -13.23
N LEU A 268 24.89 -3.00 -12.90
CA LEU A 268 23.89 -2.11 -13.46
C LEU A 268 23.63 -0.93 -12.52
N TYR A 269 23.64 0.29 -13.07
CA TYR A 269 23.51 1.57 -12.36
C TYR A 269 22.29 2.37 -12.82
N ALA A 270 22.00 3.49 -12.15
CA ALA A 270 20.80 4.30 -12.38
C ALA A 270 20.62 4.74 -13.84
N ASP A 271 21.66 5.28 -14.48
CA ASP A 271 21.62 5.72 -15.88
C ASP A 271 21.31 4.56 -16.84
N LYS A 272 21.86 3.37 -16.57
CA LYS A 272 21.62 2.17 -17.37
C LYS A 272 20.22 1.58 -17.15
N ALA A 273 19.70 1.65 -15.93
CA ALA A 273 18.32 1.29 -15.65
C ALA A 273 17.33 2.18 -16.41
N LEU A 274 17.64 3.48 -16.58
CA LEU A 274 16.83 4.38 -17.40
C LEU A 274 16.93 4.08 -18.91
N VAL A 275 18.11 3.69 -19.41
CA VAL A 275 18.27 3.21 -20.80
C VAL A 275 17.43 1.95 -21.03
N LEU A 276 17.49 1.00 -20.10
CA LEU A 276 16.70 -0.22 -20.14
C LEU A 276 15.20 0.09 -20.11
N HIS A 277 14.76 0.94 -19.18
CA HIS A 277 13.38 1.38 -19.05
C HIS A 277 12.82 1.93 -20.36
N LYS A 278 13.55 2.87 -20.97
CA LYS A 278 13.18 3.48 -22.25
C LYS A 278 13.00 2.44 -23.35
N ALA A 279 13.87 1.43 -23.41
CA ALA A 279 13.77 0.36 -24.39
C ALA A 279 12.57 -0.56 -24.15
N VAL A 280 12.29 -0.90 -22.89
CA VAL A 280 11.12 -1.69 -22.47
C VAL A 280 9.83 -0.96 -22.83
N VAL A 281 9.71 0.33 -22.47
CA VAL A 281 8.55 1.16 -22.81
C VAL A 281 8.38 1.30 -24.32
N ALA A 282 9.47 1.44 -25.08
CA ALA A 282 9.39 1.48 -26.54
C ALA A 282 8.91 0.16 -27.15
N ALA A 283 9.25 -0.99 -26.56
CA ALA A 283 8.85 -2.30 -27.04
C ALA A 283 7.44 -2.72 -26.59
N CYS A 284 7.03 -2.31 -25.39
CA CYS A 284 5.86 -2.87 -24.70
C CYS A 284 4.87 -1.83 -24.16
N GLY A 285 5.21 -0.54 -24.12
CA GLY A 285 4.34 0.51 -23.62
C GLY A 285 3.20 0.86 -24.60
N GLY A 286 2.12 1.45 -24.07
CA GLY A 286 1.01 1.99 -24.89
C GLY A 286 0.08 0.95 -25.51
N GLN A 287 0.17 -0.32 -25.10
CA GLN A 287 -0.61 -1.46 -25.62
C GLN A 287 -2.15 -1.28 -25.58
N THR A 288 -2.67 -0.33 -24.81
CA THR A 288 -4.12 -0.06 -24.70
C THR A 288 -4.65 0.95 -25.73
N GLY A 289 -3.84 1.28 -26.75
CA GLY A 289 -4.20 2.21 -27.81
C GLY A 289 -4.05 3.69 -27.40
N VAL A 290 -3.25 3.96 -26.37
CA VAL A 290 -2.94 5.31 -25.89
C VAL A 290 -1.42 5.51 -25.80
N PRO A 291 -0.91 6.71 -26.15
CA PRO A 291 0.53 6.97 -26.22
C PRO A 291 1.09 7.43 -24.87
N ASP A 292 0.84 6.65 -23.80
CA ASP A 292 1.22 7.00 -22.43
C ASP A 292 2.52 6.32 -21.95
N GLY A 293 3.07 5.39 -22.74
CA GLY A 293 4.25 4.61 -22.38
C GLY A 293 4.01 3.54 -21.31
N LEU A 294 2.78 3.41 -20.79
CA LEU A 294 2.50 2.50 -19.68
C LEU A 294 2.23 1.08 -20.16
N LEU A 295 2.70 0.11 -19.39
CA LEU A 295 2.35 -1.30 -19.56
C LEU A 295 1.11 -1.60 -18.72
N ALA A 296 -0.03 -1.79 -19.38
CA ALA A 296 -1.29 -2.09 -18.70
C ALA A 296 -1.27 -3.46 -17.98
N ASP A 297 -0.54 -4.42 -18.55
CA ASP A 297 -0.21 -5.70 -17.95
C ASP A 297 1.19 -6.15 -18.42
N PRO A 298 2.25 -5.92 -17.62
CA PRO A 298 3.63 -6.27 -17.94
C PRO A 298 3.86 -7.74 -18.29
N ARG A 299 2.96 -8.66 -17.91
CA ARG A 299 3.10 -10.09 -18.22
C ARG A 299 2.96 -10.41 -19.70
N THR A 300 2.41 -9.48 -20.48
CA THR A 300 2.34 -9.58 -21.94
C THR A 300 3.63 -9.15 -22.64
N CYS A 301 4.55 -8.52 -21.92
CA CYS A 301 5.82 -8.07 -22.46
C CYS A 301 6.84 -9.21 -22.48
N HIS A 302 7.52 -9.37 -23.61
CA HIS A 302 8.57 -10.36 -23.82
C HIS A 302 9.87 -9.67 -24.28
N PHE A 303 10.16 -8.49 -23.74
CA PHE A 303 11.36 -7.74 -24.07
C PHE A 303 12.63 -8.53 -23.70
N ASP A 304 13.60 -8.57 -24.61
CA ASP A 304 14.91 -9.19 -24.39
C ASP A 304 15.98 -8.09 -24.24
N PRO A 305 16.62 -7.94 -23.06
CA PRO A 305 17.68 -6.96 -22.85
C PRO A 305 18.84 -7.04 -23.85
N ALA A 306 19.09 -8.21 -24.47
CA ALA A 306 20.13 -8.37 -25.48
C ALA A 306 19.87 -7.52 -26.75
N THR A 307 18.63 -7.12 -27.00
CA THR A 307 18.25 -6.27 -28.14
C THR A 307 18.85 -4.87 -28.08
N ILE A 308 19.26 -4.40 -26.90
CA ILE A 308 19.92 -3.11 -26.68
C ILE A 308 21.39 -3.26 -26.26
N GLN A 309 21.98 -4.45 -26.49
CA GLN A 309 23.39 -4.66 -26.18
C GLN A 309 24.28 -3.75 -27.04
N CYS A 310 25.27 -3.13 -26.41
CA CYS A 310 26.28 -2.36 -27.11
C CYS A 310 27.04 -3.23 -28.13
N ALA A 311 27.42 -2.62 -29.26
CA ALA A 311 28.32 -3.24 -30.21
C ALA A 311 29.66 -3.61 -29.53
N ASN A 312 30.28 -4.71 -29.97
CA ASN A 312 31.58 -5.13 -29.45
C ASN A 312 32.61 -4.01 -29.61
N GLY A 313 33.26 -3.63 -28.50
CA GLY A 313 34.26 -2.57 -28.48
C GLY A 313 33.70 -1.14 -28.52
N ALA A 314 32.39 -0.95 -28.32
CA ALA A 314 31.80 0.39 -28.19
C ALA A 314 32.48 1.17 -27.06
N THR A 315 32.93 2.39 -27.38
CA THR A 315 33.54 3.32 -26.42
C THR A 315 32.51 4.25 -25.79
N ASP A 316 31.39 4.51 -26.47
CA ASP A 316 30.21 5.19 -25.93
C ASP A 316 29.12 4.16 -25.65
N THR A 317 28.78 4.01 -24.37
CA THR A 317 27.71 3.10 -23.90
C THR A 317 26.48 3.86 -23.40
N SER A 318 26.39 5.18 -23.64
CA SER A 318 25.31 6.03 -23.08
C SER A 318 23.90 5.62 -23.47
N ASN A 319 23.71 4.89 -24.58
CA ASN A 319 22.41 4.50 -25.12
C ASN A 319 22.24 2.98 -25.30
N CYS A 320 23.11 2.17 -24.70
CA CYS A 320 23.08 0.71 -24.80
C CYS A 320 23.59 0.07 -23.50
N LEU A 321 23.36 -1.24 -23.35
CA LEU A 321 23.87 -2.01 -22.22
C LEU A 321 25.09 -2.83 -22.63
N THR A 322 26.13 -2.84 -21.81
CA THR A 322 27.24 -3.78 -21.97
C THR A 322 26.74 -5.23 -21.79
N ALA A 323 27.52 -6.22 -22.26
CA ALA A 323 27.14 -7.62 -22.10
C ALA A 323 26.92 -8.02 -20.63
N ALA A 324 27.69 -7.45 -19.70
CA ALA A 324 27.51 -7.67 -18.27
C ALA A 324 26.20 -7.06 -17.74
N GLU A 325 25.89 -5.82 -18.15
CA GLU A 325 24.63 -5.15 -17.80
C GLU A 325 23.40 -5.87 -18.37
N VAL A 326 23.48 -6.39 -19.61
CA VAL A 326 22.44 -7.24 -20.23
C VAL A 326 22.21 -8.51 -19.40
N ALA A 327 23.29 -9.20 -19.02
CA ALA A 327 23.20 -10.41 -18.22
C ALA A 327 22.59 -10.13 -16.83
N THR A 328 22.98 -9.04 -16.19
CA THR A 328 22.41 -8.60 -14.92
C THR A 328 20.92 -8.26 -15.04
N ALA A 329 20.52 -7.44 -16.02
CA ALA A 329 19.11 -7.13 -16.27
C ALA A 329 18.28 -8.40 -16.50
N THR A 330 18.80 -9.34 -17.28
CA THR A 330 18.15 -10.63 -17.54
C THR A 330 17.95 -11.43 -16.25
N LYS A 331 18.96 -11.49 -15.36
CA LYS A 331 18.85 -12.16 -14.06
C LYS A 331 17.82 -11.51 -13.14
N ILE A 332 17.75 -10.17 -13.13
CA ILE A 332 16.75 -9.43 -12.33
C ILE A 332 15.34 -9.83 -12.79
N TYR A 333 15.04 -9.76 -14.10
CA TYR A 333 13.72 -10.14 -14.62
C TYR A 333 13.39 -11.62 -14.45
N SER A 334 14.35 -12.52 -14.67
CA SER A 334 14.09 -13.96 -14.62
C SER A 334 13.78 -14.43 -13.20
N GLY A 335 14.36 -13.76 -12.20
CA GLY A 335 14.46 -14.29 -10.84
C GLY A 335 15.36 -15.53 -10.77
N PRO A 336 15.50 -16.11 -9.58
CA PRO A 336 16.24 -17.34 -9.40
C PRO A 336 15.43 -18.57 -9.89
N MET A 337 16.15 -19.57 -10.39
CA MET A 337 15.60 -20.83 -10.91
C MET A 337 16.27 -22.02 -10.22
N GLY A 338 15.51 -23.06 -9.93
CA GLY A 338 16.02 -24.29 -9.32
C GLY A 338 16.99 -24.99 -10.27
N ALA A 339 18.24 -25.21 -9.85
CA ALA A 339 19.28 -25.78 -10.70
C ALA A 339 18.95 -27.21 -11.15
N THR A 340 18.25 -27.97 -10.30
CA THR A 340 17.89 -29.37 -10.56
C THR A 340 16.49 -29.52 -11.17
N THR A 341 15.54 -28.66 -10.78
CA THR A 341 14.14 -28.79 -11.17
C THR A 341 13.76 -27.94 -12.38
N GLY A 342 14.53 -26.87 -12.67
CA GLY A 342 14.14 -25.85 -13.64
C GLY A 342 12.91 -25.05 -13.21
N GLU A 343 12.46 -25.19 -11.96
CA GLU A 343 11.29 -24.49 -11.42
C GLU A 343 11.66 -23.08 -10.96
N ARG A 344 10.71 -22.15 -11.01
CA ARG A 344 10.90 -20.81 -10.45
C ARG A 344 11.10 -20.88 -8.94
N MET A 345 12.03 -20.10 -8.43
CA MET A 345 12.28 -19.97 -7.00
C MET A 345 11.55 -18.80 -6.36
N LEU A 346 10.76 -18.04 -7.12
CA LEU A 346 9.89 -16.96 -6.63
C LEU A 346 8.58 -16.96 -7.44
N ALA A 347 7.48 -16.54 -6.84
CA ALA A 347 6.23 -16.32 -7.58
C ALA A 347 6.34 -15.13 -8.55
N GLY A 348 7.25 -14.19 -8.28
CA GLY A 348 7.52 -13.06 -9.13
C GLY A 348 8.86 -12.38 -8.87
N SER A 349 9.24 -11.58 -9.87
CA SER A 349 10.45 -10.74 -9.92
C SER A 349 10.02 -9.28 -10.21
N PRO A 350 10.94 -8.31 -10.25
CA PRO A 350 10.64 -6.99 -10.82
C PRO A 350 10.01 -7.12 -12.22
N GLN A 351 8.95 -6.36 -12.47
CA GLN A 351 8.18 -6.47 -13.72
C GLN A 351 8.68 -5.48 -14.78
N TYR A 352 8.46 -5.79 -16.05
CA TYR A 352 8.75 -4.85 -17.14
C TYR A 352 8.01 -3.51 -16.93
N GLY A 353 8.70 -2.40 -17.20
CA GLY A 353 8.23 -1.03 -16.95
C GLY A 353 8.55 -0.52 -15.55
N SER A 354 9.13 -1.35 -14.66
CA SER A 354 9.51 -0.93 -13.30
C SER A 354 10.92 -0.38 -13.18
N GLU A 355 11.70 -0.37 -14.26
CA GLU A 355 13.16 -0.20 -14.20
C GLU A 355 13.56 1.21 -13.75
N ALA A 356 12.76 2.23 -14.03
CA ALA A 356 12.98 3.56 -13.48
C ALA A 356 12.86 3.60 -11.94
N ASN A 357 12.02 2.74 -11.35
CA ASN A 357 11.84 2.65 -9.91
C ASN A 357 12.89 1.77 -9.23
N TRP A 358 13.71 1.02 -9.98
CA TRP A 358 14.78 0.17 -9.44
C TRP A 358 15.87 0.95 -8.68
N ILE A 359 15.98 2.25 -8.96
CA ILE A 359 17.00 3.14 -8.43
C ILE A 359 16.89 3.22 -6.90
N GLY A 360 17.96 2.81 -6.22
CA GLY A 360 18.05 2.69 -4.76
C GLY A 360 17.68 1.32 -4.20
N VAL A 361 17.05 0.44 -5.00
CA VAL A 361 16.55 -0.88 -4.56
C VAL A 361 17.27 -2.02 -5.26
N GLU A 362 17.10 -2.15 -6.57
CA GLU A 362 17.78 -3.15 -7.41
C GLU A 362 19.13 -2.63 -7.91
N VAL A 363 19.22 -1.31 -8.15
CA VAL A 363 20.45 -0.63 -8.63
C VAL A 363 20.82 0.54 -7.72
N PRO A 364 22.09 0.97 -7.67
CA PRO A 364 22.48 2.16 -6.90
C PRO A 364 21.80 3.44 -7.37
N THR A 365 21.80 4.47 -6.52
CA THR A 365 21.35 5.84 -6.89
C THR A 365 22.38 6.61 -7.73
N THR A 366 23.58 6.06 -7.89
CA THR A 366 24.68 6.63 -8.67
C THR A 366 24.67 6.11 -10.11
N ASN A 367 25.33 6.84 -11.02
CA ASN A 367 25.48 6.46 -12.43
C ASN A 367 26.73 5.61 -12.65
N SER A 368 26.78 4.87 -13.76
CA SER A 368 27.87 3.94 -14.09
C SER A 368 29.24 4.61 -14.28
N THR A 369 29.28 5.93 -14.46
CA THR A 369 30.52 6.73 -14.56
C THR A 369 31.07 7.19 -13.21
N ALA A 370 30.34 6.95 -12.11
CA ALA A 370 30.77 7.28 -10.77
C ALA A 370 31.74 6.24 -10.20
N ALA A 371 32.20 6.44 -8.96
CA ALA A 371 32.97 5.42 -8.24
C ALA A 371 32.13 4.14 -8.07
N ALA A 372 32.80 2.99 -8.17
CA ALA A 372 32.16 1.69 -7.97
C ALA A 372 31.45 1.64 -6.62
N THR A 373 30.20 1.18 -6.63
CA THR A 373 29.34 1.13 -5.44
C THR A 373 29.10 -0.33 -5.05
N SER A 374 29.31 -0.64 -3.76
CA SER A 374 29.01 -1.98 -3.21
C SER A 374 27.52 -2.29 -3.28
N THR A 375 27.16 -3.53 -3.62
CA THR A 375 25.77 -4.00 -3.56
C THR A 375 25.22 -4.06 -2.14
N SER A 376 26.10 -4.04 -1.12
CA SER A 376 25.69 -3.90 0.29
C SER A 376 25.08 -2.53 0.62
N GLY A 377 25.21 -1.54 -0.28
CA GLY A 377 24.58 -0.22 -0.14
C GLY A 377 23.14 -0.16 -0.65
N LEU A 378 22.62 -1.23 -1.27
CA LEU A 378 21.26 -1.29 -1.80
C LEU A 378 20.23 -1.43 -0.68
N PHE A 379 19.03 -0.88 -0.88
CA PHE A 379 17.91 -1.08 0.05
C PHE A 379 17.61 -2.56 0.29
N SER A 380 17.67 -3.38 -0.77
CA SER A 380 17.45 -4.82 -0.70
C SER A 380 18.39 -5.52 0.30
N TYR A 381 19.67 -5.09 0.38
CA TYR A 381 20.61 -5.63 1.38
C TYR A 381 20.17 -5.27 2.82
N ASN A 382 19.74 -4.04 3.05
CA ASN A 382 19.28 -3.57 4.37
C ASN A 382 18.04 -4.34 4.85
N ILE A 383 17.09 -4.63 3.96
CA ILE A 383 15.91 -5.43 4.31
C ILE A 383 16.30 -6.86 4.68
N VAL A 384 17.14 -7.51 3.88
CA VAL A 384 17.57 -8.89 4.17
C VAL A 384 18.26 -8.99 5.52
N THR A 385 19.16 -8.06 5.81
CA THR A 385 19.91 -8.05 7.07
C THR A 385 19.04 -7.65 8.27
N GLY A 386 18.14 -6.69 8.11
CA GLY A 386 17.21 -6.27 9.17
C GLY A 386 16.17 -7.34 9.53
N ALA A 387 15.64 -8.05 8.54
CA ALA A 387 14.62 -9.08 8.73
C ALA A 387 15.19 -10.44 9.17
N TYR A 388 16.51 -10.60 9.16
CA TYR A 388 17.20 -11.89 9.31
C TYR A 388 16.67 -12.73 10.48
N ASN A 389 16.66 -12.17 11.68
CA ASN A 389 16.25 -12.89 12.90
C ASN A 389 14.74 -13.11 13.02
N LEU A 390 13.93 -12.41 12.21
CA LEU A 390 12.49 -12.67 12.10
C LEU A 390 12.23 -13.90 11.22
N ILE A 391 13.13 -14.18 10.29
CA ILE A 391 13.03 -15.31 9.37
C ILE A 391 13.73 -16.54 9.98
N PHE A 392 14.97 -16.38 10.45
CA PHE A 392 15.87 -17.47 10.86
C PHE A 392 16.07 -17.50 12.38
N THR A 393 15.38 -18.42 13.07
CA THR A 393 15.28 -18.43 14.54
C THR A 393 16.03 -19.60 15.22
N GLY A 394 17.10 -20.14 14.62
CA GLY A 394 17.82 -21.32 15.13
C GLY A 394 19.35 -21.21 15.06
N SER A 395 20.05 -21.74 16.05
CA SER A 395 21.52 -21.78 16.17
C SER A 395 22.17 -22.83 15.24
N PRO A 396 23.48 -22.78 14.89
CA PRO A 396 24.33 -21.65 14.51
C PRO A 396 24.68 -21.66 13.00
N SER A 397 24.01 -22.49 12.18
CA SER A 397 24.25 -22.60 10.74
C SER A 397 23.08 -22.05 9.91
N MET A 398 22.52 -20.90 10.32
CA MET A 398 21.49 -20.24 9.51
C MET A 398 22.11 -19.63 8.26
N PRO A 399 21.41 -19.71 7.12
CA PRO A 399 21.93 -19.19 5.86
C PRO A 399 21.93 -17.66 5.94
N ASN A 400 22.93 -17.05 5.35
CA ASN A 400 23.02 -15.61 5.12
C ASN A 400 22.68 -15.28 3.65
N ILE A 401 22.72 -14.00 3.30
CA ILE A 401 22.40 -13.52 1.95
C ILE A 401 23.20 -14.23 0.84
N ASP A 402 24.42 -14.70 1.12
CA ASP A 402 25.27 -15.41 0.16
C ASP A 402 25.03 -16.93 0.13
N THR A 403 24.18 -17.45 1.02
CA THR A 403 23.95 -18.88 1.23
C THR A 403 22.46 -19.26 1.35
N PHE A 404 21.54 -18.37 0.98
CA PHE A 404 20.10 -18.67 0.90
C PHE A 404 19.73 -19.76 -0.12
N GLY A 405 20.69 -20.31 -0.86
CA GLY A 405 20.42 -21.42 -1.77
C GLY A 405 19.40 -21.02 -2.83
N TYR A 406 19.64 -19.89 -3.50
CA TYR A 406 18.74 -19.32 -4.52
C TYR A 406 18.32 -20.29 -5.62
N GLN A 407 19.04 -21.40 -5.80
CA GLN A 407 18.75 -22.41 -6.81
C GLN A 407 18.40 -23.79 -6.21
N ASP A 408 18.15 -23.87 -4.90
CA ASP A 408 17.82 -25.10 -4.15
C ASP A 408 16.46 -24.98 -3.46
N ALA A 409 15.43 -25.63 -4.03
CA ALA A 409 14.07 -25.65 -3.50
C ALA A 409 13.96 -26.25 -2.08
N SER A 410 14.97 -26.99 -1.59
CA SER A 410 14.95 -27.48 -0.21
C SER A 410 15.03 -26.34 0.83
N PHE A 411 15.46 -25.13 0.42
CA PHE A 411 15.50 -23.92 1.25
C PHE A 411 14.17 -23.66 1.97
N TYR A 412 13.05 -23.81 1.26
CA TYR A 412 11.70 -23.62 1.78
C TYR A 412 11.41 -24.50 3.00
N SER A 413 11.58 -25.81 2.82
CA SER A 413 11.33 -26.79 3.88
C SER A 413 12.31 -26.69 5.04
N LYS A 414 13.58 -26.35 4.77
CA LYS A 414 14.65 -26.30 5.77
C LYS A 414 14.60 -25.05 6.63
N PHE A 415 14.29 -23.89 6.04
CA PHE A 415 14.48 -22.60 6.71
C PHE A 415 13.20 -21.78 6.88
N LEU A 416 12.25 -21.84 5.94
CA LEU A 416 11.09 -20.96 5.97
C LEU A 416 9.82 -21.60 6.55
N GLN A 417 9.68 -22.93 6.43
CA GLN A 417 8.45 -23.64 6.77
C GLN A 417 8.03 -23.46 8.24
N ALA A 418 9.00 -23.36 9.17
CA ALA A 418 8.73 -23.29 10.61
C ALA A 418 8.16 -21.94 11.09
N ASN A 419 8.46 -20.85 10.38
CA ASN A 419 7.98 -19.50 10.69
C ASN A 419 6.93 -18.99 9.69
N HIS A 420 6.61 -19.79 8.67
CA HIS A 420 5.54 -19.50 7.71
C HIS A 420 4.21 -19.17 8.39
N PRO A 421 3.68 -19.99 9.33
CA PRO A 421 2.42 -19.68 9.98
C PRO A 421 2.51 -18.55 11.02
N LEU A 422 3.68 -17.92 11.22
CA LEU A 422 3.87 -16.81 12.14
C LEU A 422 3.89 -15.47 11.39
N ASN A 423 4.84 -15.30 10.47
CA ASN A 423 5.13 -13.99 9.86
C ASN A 423 4.45 -13.79 8.51
N ASP A 424 4.19 -14.88 7.77
CA ASP A 424 3.56 -14.78 6.46
C ASP A 424 2.05 -14.61 6.61
N ALA A 425 1.48 -13.65 5.87
CA ALA A 425 0.06 -13.31 5.84
C ALA A 425 -0.62 -13.88 4.58
N THR A 426 -0.43 -15.17 4.32
CA THR A 426 -0.68 -15.77 3.00
C THR A 426 -1.69 -16.90 3.06
N ASN A 427 -2.35 -17.10 4.20
CA ASN A 427 -3.45 -18.05 4.32
C ASN A 427 -4.60 -17.61 3.40
N PRO A 428 -4.92 -18.37 2.34
CA PRO A 428 -5.93 -17.99 1.36
C PRO A 428 -7.37 -18.22 1.86
N ASP A 429 -7.57 -18.89 3.00
CA ASP A 429 -8.89 -19.08 3.59
C ASP A 429 -9.25 -17.89 4.50
N LEU A 430 -10.09 -17.00 4.00
CA LEU A 430 -10.65 -15.87 4.73
C LEU A 430 -12.14 -16.07 5.07
N SER A 431 -12.61 -17.32 5.15
CA SER A 431 -14.03 -17.62 5.41
C SER A 431 -14.52 -16.98 6.70
N ALA A 432 -13.69 -16.92 7.75
CA ALA A 432 -14.07 -16.27 9.01
C ALA A 432 -14.30 -14.76 8.85
N PHE A 433 -13.46 -14.07 8.08
CA PHE A 433 -13.60 -12.64 7.78
C PHE A 433 -14.82 -12.37 6.90
N GLN A 434 -15.02 -13.19 5.87
CA GLN A 434 -16.21 -13.12 5.02
C GLN A 434 -17.49 -13.32 5.84
N ASN A 435 -17.53 -14.34 6.71
CA ASN A 435 -18.67 -14.65 7.57
C ASN A 435 -18.95 -13.56 8.60
N ALA A 436 -17.92 -12.84 9.06
CA ALA A 436 -18.07 -11.65 9.90
C ALA A 436 -18.61 -10.42 9.12
N GLY A 437 -18.80 -10.54 7.81
CA GLY A 437 -19.28 -9.46 6.93
C GLY A 437 -18.18 -8.52 6.43
N GLY A 438 -16.91 -8.86 6.68
CA GLY A 438 -15.75 -8.05 6.32
C GLY A 438 -15.62 -7.85 4.81
N LYS A 439 -15.11 -6.68 4.40
CA LYS A 439 -14.76 -6.34 3.01
C LYS A 439 -13.27 -6.11 2.87
N LEU A 440 -12.69 -6.55 1.76
CA LEU A 440 -11.26 -6.46 1.48
C LEU A 440 -11.04 -5.82 0.10
N ILE A 441 -10.22 -4.78 0.07
CA ILE A 441 -9.63 -4.26 -1.17
C ILE A 441 -8.12 -4.53 -1.11
N LEU A 442 -7.65 -5.37 -2.00
CA LEU A 442 -6.23 -5.50 -2.34
C LEU A 442 -5.90 -4.51 -3.45
N TRP A 443 -4.72 -3.90 -3.39
CA TRP A 443 -4.21 -3.18 -4.55
C TRP A 443 -2.68 -3.26 -4.65
N HIS A 444 -2.12 -3.12 -5.85
CA HIS A 444 -0.68 -3.16 -6.07
C HIS A 444 -0.28 -2.33 -7.30
N GLY A 445 0.86 -1.66 -7.26
CA GLY A 445 1.46 -1.03 -8.43
C GLY A 445 2.15 -2.04 -9.34
N TRP A 446 1.96 -1.95 -10.65
CA TRP A 446 2.68 -2.81 -11.61
C TRP A 446 4.19 -2.54 -11.65
N ALA A 447 4.59 -1.32 -11.32
CA ALA A 447 5.97 -0.87 -11.35
C ALA A 447 6.63 -0.88 -9.95
N ASP A 448 6.08 -1.65 -9.00
CA ASP A 448 6.60 -1.80 -7.65
C ASP A 448 7.97 -2.51 -7.67
N GLN A 449 8.99 -1.81 -7.18
CA GLN A 449 10.37 -2.26 -7.11
C GLN A 449 10.71 -3.01 -5.81
N HIS A 450 9.89 -2.88 -4.77
CA HIS A 450 10.15 -3.50 -3.46
C HIS A 450 9.46 -4.86 -3.35
N ILE A 451 8.24 -4.97 -3.89
CA ILE A 451 7.39 -6.14 -3.77
C ILE A 451 6.84 -6.46 -5.14
N SER A 452 7.09 -7.66 -5.65
CA SER A 452 6.52 -8.02 -6.95
C SER A 452 4.98 -8.08 -6.86
N PRO A 453 4.25 -7.39 -7.75
CA PRO A 453 2.78 -7.47 -7.80
C PRO A 453 2.28 -8.89 -8.08
N LEU A 454 3.13 -9.75 -8.65
CA LEU A 454 2.81 -11.16 -8.87
C LEU A 454 2.61 -11.94 -7.57
N PHE A 455 3.22 -11.53 -6.45
CA PHE A 455 2.92 -12.13 -5.14
C PHE A 455 1.46 -11.87 -4.73
N THR A 456 0.97 -10.65 -4.92
CA THR A 456 -0.43 -10.31 -4.58
C THR A 456 -1.42 -10.98 -5.54
N ILE A 457 -1.08 -11.08 -6.82
CA ILE A 457 -1.90 -11.81 -7.80
C ILE A 457 -1.98 -13.30 -7.42
N ALA A 458 -0.84 -13.93 -7.11
CA ALA A 458 -0.81 -15.33 -6.69
C ALA A 458 -1.60 -15.57 -5.41
N TYR A 459 -1.55 -14.65 -4.43
CA TYR A 459 -2.38 -14.71 -3.23
C TYR A 459 -3.88 -14.65 -3.55
N TYR A 460 -4.29 -13.70 -4.40
CA TYR A 460 -5.69 -13.53 -4.78
C TYR A 460 -6.22 -14.73 -5.56
N GLU A 461 -5.43 -15.28 -6.48
CA GLU A 461 -5.77 -16.50 -7.22
C GLU A 461 -5.84 -17.73 -6.30
N ALA A 462 -4.95 -17.84 -5.31
CA ALA A 462 -5.02 -18.91 -4.30
C ALA A 462 -6.28 -18.79 -3.42
N MET A 463 -6.68 -17.56 -3.05
CA MET A 463 -7.94 -17.29 -2.33
C MET A 463 -9.14 -17.74 -3.18
N GLN A 464 -9.17 -17.39 -4.46
CA GLN A 464 -10.21 -17.84 -5.40
C GLN A 464 -10.24 -19.36 -5.56
N SER A 465 -9.07 -20.01 -5.62
CA SER A 465 -8.98 -21.47 -5.71
C SER A 465 -9.43 -22.17 -4.43
N THR A 466 -9.24 -21.55 -3.26
CA THR A 466 -9.55 -22.14 -1.95
C THR A 466 -11.00 -21.96 -1.58
N MET A 467 -11.53 -20.73 -1.74
CA MET A 467 -12.88 -20.36 -1.30
C MET A 467 -13.90 -20.36 -2.45
N GLY A 468 -13.44 -20.40 -3.71
CA GLY A 468 -14.28 -20.23 -4.88
C GLY A 468 -14.36 -18.77 -5.35
N ALA A 469 -14.14 -18.53 -6.65
CA ALA A 469 -14.10 -17.17 -7.21
C ALA A 469 -15.39 -16.37 -7.00
N SER A 470 -16.55 -17.05 -7.03
CA SER A 470 -17.85 -16.44 -6.73
C SER A 470 -17.88 -15.87 -5.32
N ASP A 471 -17.45 -16.65 -4.32
CA ASP A 471 -17.51 -16.25 -2.92
C ASP A 471 -16.50 -15.14 -2.64
N VAL A 472 -15.27 -15.26 -3.17
CA VAL A 472 -14.25 -14.20 -3.10
C VAL A 472 -14.79 -12.88 -3.67
N SER A 473 -15.48 -12.89 -4.80
CA SER A 473 -15.98 -11.65 -5.43
C SER A 473 -17.02 -10.89 -4.58
N GLN A 474 -17.65 -11.55 -3.60
CA GLN A 474 -18.64 -10.94 -2.70
C GLN A 474 -18.01 -10.10 -1.58
N PHE A 475 -16.73 -10.31 -1.29
CA PHE A 475 -16.06 -9.63 -0.18
C PHE A 475 -14.66 -9.10 -0.50
N ALA A 476 -13.98 -9.59 -1.54
CA ALA A 476 -12.63 -9.18 -1.90
C ALA A 476 -12.50 -8.74 -3.37
N ARG A 477 -11.83 -7.61 -3.61
CA ARG A 477 -11.43 -7.13 -4.94
C ARG A 477 -9.95 -6.80 -4.97
N LEU A 478 -9.29 -7.11 -6.09
CA LEU A 478 -7.90 -6.74 -6.37
C LEU A 478 -7.85 -5.68 -7.48
N TYR A 479 -7.05 -4.63 -7.29
CA TYR A 479 -6.72 -3.63 -8.30
C TYR A 479 -5.22 -3.58 -8.57
N VAL A 480 -4.78 -3.78 -9.80
CA VAL A 480 -3.36 -3.69 -10.17
C VAL A 480 -3.16 -2.49 -11.09
N ILE A 481 -2.31 -1.54 -10.69
CA ILE A 481 -2.30 -0.19 -11.27
C ILE A 481 -1.05 0.01 -12.16
N PRO A 482 -1.22 0.25 -13.48
CA PRO A 482 -0.12 0.47 -14.42
C PRO A 482 0.79 1.64 -14.02
N GLY A 483 2.11 1.45 -14.12
CA GLY A 483 3.13 2.48 -13.91
C GLY A 483 3.27 3.01 -12.47
N VAL A 484 2.47 2.51 -11.52
CA VAL A 484 2.56 2.90 -10.11
C VAL A 484 3.64 2.09 -9.42
N GLY A 485 4.52 2.77 -8.69
CA GLY A 485 5.59 2.17 -7.91
C GLY A 485 5.13 1.63 -6.55
N HIS A 486 6.09 1.39 -5.66
CA HIS A 486 5.79 0.90 -4.32
C HIS A 486 4.99 1.90 -3.50
N CYS A 487 3.77 1.51 -3.13
CA CYS A 487 2.88 2.35 -2.32
C CYS A 487 2.69 3.77 -2.91
N GLY A 488 2.65 3.90 -4.24
CA GLY A 488 2.44 5.18 -4.93
C GLY A 488 3.61 5.57 -5.84
N GLY A 489 3.66 6.85 -6.23
CA GLY A 489 4.67 7.35 -7.17
C GLY A 489 4.69 6.60 -8.51
N GLY A 490 5.85 6.58 -9.15
CA GLY A 490 6.02 6.02 -10.50
C GLY A 490 5.48 6.94 -11.60
N GLU A 491 5.60 6.50 -12.85
CA GLU A 491 5.18 7.24 -14.05
C GLU A 491 3.67 7.15 -14.33
N GLY A 492 2.97 6.25 -13.64
CA GLY A 492 1.54 6.01 -13.80
C GLY A 492 0.63 7.03 -13.12
N PHE A 493 -0.55 6.56 -12.70
CA PHE A 493 -1.59 7.35 -12.05
C PHE A 493 -1.68 6.93 -10.57
N PRO A 494 -0.84 7.48 -9.68
CA PRO A 494 -0.63 6.92 -8.35
C PRO A 494 -1.74 7.23 -7.34
N ASN A 495 -2.52 8.30 -7.56
CA ASN A 495 -3.53 8.71 -6.60
C ASN A 495 -4.82 7.92 -6.83
N ILE A 496 -5.39 7.38 -5.76
CA ILE A 496 -6.59 6.55 -5.80
C ILE A 496 -7.34 6.64 -4.45
N ASP A 497 -8.64 6.91 -4.50
CA ASP A 497 -9.49 6.91 -3.31
C ASP A 497 -10.06 5.51 -3.08
N LEU A 498 -9.43 4.73 -2.20
CA LEU A 498 -9.90 3.41 -1.79
C LEU A 498 -10.68 3.45 -0.47
N VAL A 499 -10.53 4.50 0.33
CA VAL A 499 -11.25 4.67 1.60
C VAL A 499 -12.75 4.91 1.35
N SER A 500 -13.11 5.74 0.36
CA SER A 500 -14.52 5.90 -0.03
C SER A 500 -15.10 4.60 -0.61
N GLN A 501 -14.28 3.79 -1.28
CA GLN A 501 -14.72 2.52 -1.88
C GLN A 501 -15.00 1.47 -0.81
N ILE A 502 -14.08 1.31 0.15
CA ILE A 502 -14.25 0.31 1.21
C ILE A 502 -15.38 0.69 2.17
N THR A 503 -15.52 1.98 2.49
CA THR A 503 -16.64 2.47 3.31
C THR A 503 -17.97 2.33 2.59
N GLY A 504 -18.05 2.70 1.30
CA GLY A 504 -19.25 2.47 0.49
C GLY A 504 -19.63 0.99 0.43
N TRP A 505 -18.64 0.10 0.35
CA TRP A 505 -18.89 -1.34 0.33
C TRP A 505 -19.39 -1.87 1.69
N ALA A 506 -18.69 -1.53 2.78
CA ALA A 506 -19.02 -2.03 4.11
C ALA A 506 -20.32 -1.45 4.67
N GLU A 507 -20.62 -0.18 4.38
CA GLU A 507 -21.76 0.53 4.98
C GLU A 507 -23.03 0.47 4.13
N GLN A 508 -22.87 0.35 2.81
CA GLN A 508 -23.97 0.51 1.85
C GLN A 508 -24.10 -0.68 0.88
N ALA A 509 -23.32 -1.75 1.10
CA ALA A 509 -23.22 -2.90 0.21
C ALA A 509 -22.87 -2.53 -1.25
N LYS A 510 -22.26 -1.36 -1.47
CA LYS A 510 -21.88 -0.87 -2.80
C LYS A 510 -20.46 -1.32 -3.12
N ALA A 511 -20.34 -2.54 -3.64
CA ALA A 511 -19.06 -3.10 -4.07
C ALA A 511 -18.43 -2.24 -5.18
N PRO A 512 -17.15 -1.84 -5.07
CA PRO A 512 -16.55 -0.90 -6.01
C PRO A 512 -16.22 -1.57 -7.32
N ASN A 513 -16.75 -1.12 -8.46
CA ASN A 513 -16.33 -1.65 -9.77
C ASN A 513 -15.12 -0.87 -10.30
N ALA A 514 -15.33 0.12 -11.17
CA ALA A 514 -14.29 1.05 -11.60
C ALA A 514 -13.92 1.99 -10.44
N VAL A 515 -12.62 2.14 -10.19
CA VAL A 515 -12.10 3.16 -9.27
C VAL A 515 -11.23 4.11 -10.07
N MET A 516 -11.48 5.42 -9.95
CA MET A 516 -10.71 6.40 -10.71
C MET A 516 -9.35 6.62 -10.05
N THR A 517 -8.28 6.38 -10.80
CA THR A 517 -6.93 6.85 -10.46
C THR A 517 -6.65 8.18 -11.14
N TYR A 518 -5.70 8.95 -10.62
CA TYR A 518 -5.41 10.28 -11.16
C TYR A 518 -3.98 10.77 -10.87
N GLN A 519 -3.55 11.73 -11.68
CA GLN A 519 -2.34 12.52 -11.50
C GLN A 519 -2.69 13.93 -11.04
N THR A 520 -1.76 14.57 -10.33
CA THR A 520 -1.89 15.95 -9.88
C THR A 520 -0.66 16.76 -10.23
N ASP A 521 -0.83 18.07 -10.41
CA ASP A 521 0.29 19.01 -10.45
C ASP A 521 0.81 19.37 -9.04
N SER A 522 1.79 20.27 -8.98
CA SER A 522 2.37 20.75 -7.72
C SER A 522 1.40 21.53 -6.81
N SER A 523 0.24 21.92 -7.33
CA SER A 523 -0.85 22.57 -6.59
C SER A 523 -1.93 21.59 -6.13
N ASN A 524 -1.73 20.29 -6.35
CA ASN A 524 -2.71 19.21 -6.14
C ASN A 524 -3.94 19.27 -7.07
N ALA A 525 -3.89 20.03 -8.17
CA ALA A 525 -4.96 20.03 -9.16
C ALA A 525 -4.87 18.77 -10.02
N VAL A 526 -6.00 18.11 -10.27
CA VAL A 526 -6.07 16.89 -11.10
C VAL A 526 -5.74 17.24 -12.55
N THR A 527 -4.70 16.60 -13.10
CA THR A 527 -4.23 16.84 -14.48
C THR A 527 -4.61 15.73 -15.45
N ALA A 528 -4.72 14.50 -14.96
CA ALA A 528 -5.11 13.34 -15.76
C ALA A 528 -5.81 12.31 -14.87
N THR A 529 -6.67 11.49 -15.46
CA THR A 529 -7.48 10.47 -14.77
C THR A 529 -7.55 9.18 -15.59
N ARG A 530 -7.62 8.03 -14.91
CA ARG A 530 -7.83 6.73 -15.56
C ARG A 530 -8.56 5.76 -14.63
N PRO A 531 -9.64 5.08 -15.05
CA PRO A 531 -10.25 4.08 -14.21
C PRO A 531 -9.35 2.84 -14.13
N VAL A 532 -9.27 2.22 -12.96
CA VAL A 532 -8.81 0.84 -12.77
C VAL A 532 -10.02 -0.04 -12.47
N TYR A 533 -10.01 -1.27 -12.97
CA TYR A 533 -11.08 -2.24 -12.80
C TYR A 533 -10.61 -3.42 -11.95
N PRO A 534 -11.53 -4.21 -11.35
CA PRO A 534 -11.14 -5.40 -10.60
C PRO A 534 -10.37 -6.37 -11.50
N TYR A 535 -9.25 -6.86 -11.01
CA TYR A 535 -8.42 -7.88 -11.66
C TYR A 535 -9.28 -9.09 -12.06
N PRO A 536 -9.10 -9.66 -13.26
CA PRO A 536 -8.03 -9.38 -14.24
C PRO A 536 -8.40 -8.37 -15.34
N ALA A 537 -9.49 -7.61 -15.19
CA ALA A 537 -9.88 -6.63 -16.22
C ALA A 537 -8.94 -5.43 -16.26
N VAL A 538 -8.74 -4.86 -17.46
CA VAL A 538 -7.93 -3.65 -17.68
C VAL A 538 -8.81 -2.48 -18.13
N ALA A 539 -8.28 -1.26 -18.08
CA ALA A 539 -8.91 -0.11 -18.69
C ALA A 539 -8.70 -0.13 -20.21
N ARG A 540 -9.77 -0.02 -20.99
CA ARG A 540 -9.72 0.07 -22.45
C ARG A 540 -10.16 1.45 -22.91
N TYR A 541 -9.26 2.17 -23.57
CA TYR A 541 -9.58 3.45 -24.20
C TYR A 541 -10.64 3.23 -25.29
N THR A 542 -11.59 4.16 -25.37
CA THR A 542 -12.74 4.07 -26.29
C THR A 542 -12.36 4.35 -27.75
N GLY A 543 -11.17 4.90 -28.00
CA GLY A 543 -10.68 5.26 -29.33
C GLY A 543 -11.00 6.70 -29.75
N SER A 544 -11.63 7.49 -28.88
CA SER A 544 -11.96 8.90 -29.13
C SER A 544 -11.94 9.73 -27.85
N GLY A 545 -11.68 11.04 -27.98
CA GLY A 545 -11.59 11.98 -26.84
C GLY A 545 -10.18 12.08 -26.25
N ASP A 546 -9.99 12.92 -25.23
CA ASP A 546 -8.70 13.04 -24.55
C ASP A 546 -8.38 11.78 -23.72
N TRP A 547 -7.22 11.15 -23.98
CA TRP A 547 -6.79 9.96 -23.24
C TRP A 547 -6.33 10.27 -21.81
N HIS A 548 -6.09 11.54 -21.46
CA HIS A 548 -5.91 11.96 -20.07
C HIS A 548 -7.24 11.99 -19.30
N SER A 549 -8.39 11.83 -19.97
CA SER A 549 -9.70 11.77 -19.33
C SER A 549 -10.17 10.34 -19.16
N GLY A 550 -10.30 9.90 -17.90
CA GLY A 550 -10.80 8.59 -17.52
C GLY A 550 -12.24 8.32 -17.99
N ALA A 551 -13.00 9.36 -18.35
CA ALA A 551 -14.33 9.23 -18.96
C ALA A 551 -14.30 8.56 -20.35
N ASN A 552 -13.14 8.59 -21.03
CA ASN A 552 -12.95 7.99 -22.35
C ASN A 552 -12.44 6.54 -22.27
N TYR A 553 -12.63 5.87 -21.12
CA TYR A 553 -12.25 4.48 -20.90
C TYR A 553 -13.45 3.64 -20.48
N THR A 554 -13.41 2.36 -20.82
CA THR A 554 -14.38 1.35 -20.43
C THR A 554 -13.66 0.12 -19.88
N GLN A 555 -14.41 -0.79 -19.25
CA GLN A 555 -13.85 -2.06 -18.82
C GLN A 555 -13.45 -2.89 -20.05
N GLY A 556 -12.17 -3.28 -20.11
CA GLY A 556 -11.61 -4.16 -21.12
C GLY A 556 -11.54 -5.61 -20.64
N ALA A 557 -11.43 -6.53 -21.58
CA ALA A 557 -11.07 -7.92 -21.29
C ALA A 557 -9.63 -7.99 -20.73
N PRO A 558 -9.30 -9.02 -19.93
CA PRO A 558 -7.93 -9.25 -19.49
C PRO A 558 -6.95 -9.34 -20.66
N LEU A 559 -5.76 -8.75 -20.50
CA LEU A 559 -4.67 -8.90 -21.46
C LEU A 559 -3.87 -10.18 -21.22
N TYR A 560 -3.92 -10.70 -20.00
CA TYR A 560 -3.26 -11.93 -19.59
C TYR A 560 -4.22 -12.76 -18.71
N THR A 561 -4.37 -14.04 -19.02
CA THR A 561 -5.32 -14.94 -18.35
C THR A 561 -4.67 -16.20 -17.78
N ALA A 562 -3.38 -16.42 -18.01
CA ALA A 562 -2.73 -17.57 -17.40
C ALA A 562 -2.60 -17.32 -15.89
N ALA A 563 -2.85 -18.36 -15.11
CA ALA A 563 -2.65 -18.31 -13.67
C ALA A 563 -1.17 -18.04 -13.34
N ALA A 564 -0.92 -17.57 -12.13
CA ALA A 564 0.43 -17.47 -11.58
C ALA A 564 1.14 -18.83 -11.71
N PRO A 565 2.37 -18.86 -12.26
CA PRO A 565 3.07 -20.12 -12.47
C PRO A 565 3.39 -20.79 -11.13
N ALA A 566 3.45 -22.12 -11.16
CA ALA A 566 4.02 -22.86 -10.05
C ALA A 566 5.48 -22.45 -9.81
N TRP A 567 5.85 -22.44 -8.55
CA TRP A 567 7.16 -22.09 -8.03
C TRP A 567 7.42 -22.89 -6.74
N ALA A 568 8.69 -23.00 -6.36
CA ALA A 568 9.13 -23.88 -5.26
C ALA A 568 8.40 -23.61 -3.91
N GLY A 569 7.95 -22.36 -3.69
CA GLY A 569 7.19 -21.95 -2.49
C GLY A 569 5.68 -22.01 -2.60
N SER A 570 5.09 -22.59 -3.67
CA SER A 570 3.64 -22.55 -3.92
C SER A 570 2.79 -23.13 -2.77
N SER A 571 3.36 -24.05 -1.96
CA SER A 571 2.68 -24.62 -0.81
C SER A 571 2.36 -23.60 0.29
N PHE A 572 3.01 -22.42 0.28
CA PHE A 572 2.79 -21.35 1.26
C PHE A 572 1.51 -20.54 0.97
N TYR A 573 0.82 -20.86 -0.14
CA TYR A 573 -0.51 -20.37 -0.48
C TYR A 573 -1.58 -21.44 -0.22
N LYS A 574 -1.48 -22.14 0.90
CA LYS A 574 -2.47 -23.14 1.33
C LYS A 574 -2.97 -22.78 2.72
N PRO A 575 -4.20 -23.20 3.10
CA PRO A 575 -4.67 -23.02 4.46
C PRO A 575 -3.69 -23.60 5.48
N TYR A 576 -3.38 -22.83 6.52
CA TYR A 576 -2.53 -23.25 7.63
C TYR A 576 -3.08 -22.76 8.97
N THR A 577 -2.72 -23.46 10.02
CA THR A 577 -3.00 -23.02 11.39
C THR A 577 -1.97 -21.98 11.81
N ALA A 578 -2.44 -20.80 12.20
CA ALA A 578 -1.58 -19.74 12.70
C ALA A 578 -0.72 -20.21 13.88
N LYS A 579 0.57 -19.89 13.84
CA LYS A 579 1.50 -20.07 14.95
C LYS A 579 1.45 -18.83 15.84
N THR A 580 1.41 -19.05 17.15
CA THR A 580 1.58 -18.01 18.17
C THR A 580 2.97 -18.17 18.78
N GLN A 581 3.50 -17.07 19.33
CA GLN A 581 4.78 -17.06 20.02
C GLN A 581 4.65 -17.41 21.52
N GLY A 582 3.59 -18.14 21.90
CA GLY A 582 3.24 -18.34 23.31
C GLY A 582 2.80 -17.07 24.04
N VAL A 583 2.59 -15.99 23.28
CA VAL A 583 2.13 -14.69 23.79
C VAL A 583 0.62 -14.60 23.65
N ALA A 584 -0.07 -14.35 24.76
CA ALA A 584 -1.51 -14.18 24.78
C ALA A 584 -1.92 -12.89 24.04
N ALA A 585 -2.94 -13.02 23.18
CA ALA A 585 -3.71 -11.91 22.65
C ALA A 585 -5.14 -12.04 23.23
N PRO A 586 -5.69 -10.98 23.84
CA PRO A 586 -7.00 -10.99 24.50
C PRO A 586 -8.18 -11.16 23.53
#